data_AF-A0A914LG78-F1
#
_entry.id   AF-A0A914LG78-F1
#
_cell.length_a   1.000
_cell.length_b   1.000
_cell.length_c   1.000
_cell.angle_alpha   90.00
_cell.angle_beta   90.00
_cell.angle_gamma   90.00
#
_symmetry.space_group_name_H-M   'P 1'
#
loop_
_entity.id
_entity.type
_entity.pdbx_description
1 polymer ?
#
loop_
_entity_poly.entity_id
_entity_poly.type
_entity_poly.pdbx_seq_one_letter_code
_entity_poly.pdbx_strand_id
1 'polypeptide(L)'
;MVDRRASSGNKGRSGRNKQSKQKYDTEGGRRQSSVLKRPSARATVDRPSRGGSGGGSGDPRRPSTQSTGSTVSQHATAAQRWFYSLVRQGGIRRIREKFVNDLATYRSKRVTTKAFDDDRNSELNRYPDVALIDQTRVVLRNGPEGSDYVHASKVKGSEFPMICAQGPIDESIANFWTMVVEQNCGVIVQLCQNQEEGREKCADYIPAEPTLYGNATVSVKESTHATVANPSVHRTVVEASLPSGRSVEVVHFLYDGWPDRDVPLSPAAFRQLRGTVQKLAVARKCSVLIHCSAGIGRTGTYAAIEMAYRDLIANDREVQMSTIFQRLRDQRAHAIQTDLQYLFLHRALIDIALEKGRLNRVDKAGGVDAFIKEYEELIKRKREERKELERKHKRRRGRD
;
A
#
# COMPACT_ATOMS: atom_id res chain seq x y z
N MET A 1 43.33 -57.37 2.88
CA MET A 1 43.01 -57.79 1.50
C MET A 1 42.49 -56.54 0.79
N VAL A 2 43.33 -55.88 -0.03
CA VAL A 2 43.39 -56.03 -1.51
C VAL A 2 42.12 -55.39 -2.12
N ASP A 3 42.11 -54.39 -2.99
CA ASP A 3 43.14 -53.70 -3.77
C ASP A 3 42.54 -52.39 -4.35
N ARG A 4 43.41 -51.42 -4.67
CA ARG A 4 43.54 -50.65 -5.94
C ARG A 4 42.28 -50.43 -6.80
N ARG A 5 42.05 -49.26 -7.44
CA ARG A 5 42.99 -48.44 -8.22
C ARG A 5 42.28 -47.18 -8.73
N ALA A 6 43.01 -46.08 -8.75
CA ALA A 6 42.77 -44.91 -9.59
C ALA A 6 43.25 -45.15 -11.03
N SER A 7 42.73 -44.39 -12.00
CA SER A 7 43.48 -43.72 -13.10
C SER A 7 42.48 -43.05 -14.06
N SER A 8 42.56 -41.73 -14.25
CA SER A 8 43.10 -41.03 -15.45
C SER A 8 42.20 -41.20 -16.70
N GLY A 9 41.99 -40.24 -17.59
CA GLY A 9 42.59 -38.94 -17.88
C GLY A 9 42.29 -38.63 -19.35
N ASN A 10 42.62 -37.40 -19.78
CA ASN A 10 42.66 -36.88 -21.16
C ASN A 10 41.33 -36.58 -21.87
N LYS A 11 41.23 -35.62 -22.79
CA LYS A 11 41.97 -34.39 -23.15
C LYS A 11 41.29 -33.89 -24.43
N GLY A 12 41.10 -32.56 -24.52
CA GLY A 12 41.15 -31.81 -25.78
C GLY A 12 39.89 -31.84 -26.65
N ARG A 13 39.63 -30.87 -27.52
CA ARG A 13 40.28 -29.57 -27.77
C ARG A 13 39.39 -28.82 -28.78
N SER A 14 39.41 -27.50 -28.67
CA SER A 14 39.34 -26.49 -29.74
C SER A 14 38.07 -26.31 -30.60
N GLY A 15 37.63 -25.05 -30.62
CA GLY A 15 36.86 -24.44 -31.72
C GLY A 15 36.73 -22.93 -31.51
N ARG A 16 37.74 -22.16 -31.93
CA ARG A 16 37.80 -20.69 -31.90
C ARG A 16 37.31 -20.11 -33.24
N ASN A 17 36.83 -18.86 -33.17
CA ASN A 17 36.68 -17.84 -34.22
C ASN A 17 35.48 -17.92 -35.17
N LYS A 18 34.68 -16.84 -35.24
CA LYS A 18 35.00 -15.68 -36.08
C LYS A 18 34.19 -14.43 -35.71
N GLN A 19 34.90 -13.30 -35.79
CA GLN A 19 34.41 -11.93 -35.82
C GLN A 19 33.49 -11.70 -37.03
N SER A 20 32.51 -10.82 -36.89
CA SER A 20 32.14 -9.91 -37.98
C SER A 20 31.84 -8.52 -37.40
N LYS A 21 32.60 -7.54 -37.91
CA LYS A 21 32.35 -6.11 -37.79
C LYS A 21 31.33 -5.74 -38.88
N GLN A 22 30.39 -4.87 -38.56
CA GLN A 22 29.89 -3.93 -39.56
C GLN A 22 29.58 -2.58 -38.90
N LYS A 23 30.32 -1.58 -39.38
CA LYS A 23 30.10 -0.15 -39.17
C LYS A 23 28.95 0.30 -40.07
N TYR A 24 28.17 1.27 -39.61
CA TYR A 24 27.64 2.33 -40.48
C TYR A 24 27.87 3.68 -39.80
N ASP A 25 28.45 4.58 -40.57
CA ASP A 25 28.87 5.92 -40.23
C ASP A 25 27.70 6.94 -40.38
N THR A 26 27.75 7.93 -39.49
CA THR A 26 27.51 9.39 -39.67
C THR A 26 26.23 9.94 -40.30
N GLU A 27 25.54 10.81 -39.53
CA GLU A 27 25.35 12.27 -39.72
C GLU A 27 24.45 12.74 -38.54
N GLY A 28 24.73 13.80 -37.76
CA GLY A 28 25.06 15.16 -38.16
C GLY A 28 23.84 16.06 -37.86
N GLY A 29 23.73 16.65 -36.67
CA GLY A 29 22.51 17.39 -36.31
C GLY A 29 22.52 18.16 -34.99
N ARG A 30 23.52 19.04 -34.82
CA ARG A 30 23.64 20.00 -33.72
C ARG A 30 22.62 21.14 -33.92
N ARG A 31 21.67 21.35 -33.00
CA ARG A 31 21.03 22.67 -32.81
C ARG A 31 20.85 23.00 -31.33
N GLN A 32 21.58 24.04 -30.94
CA GLN A 32 21.43 24.81 -29.71
C GLN A 32 20.28 25.82 -29.84
N SER A 33 19.94 26.40 -28.68
CA SER A 33 19.14 27.61 -28.43
C SER A 33 17.63 27.40 -28.46
N SER A 34 16.83 28.00 -27.58
CA SER A 34 17.05 29.23 -26.81
C SER A 34 16.23 29.23 -25.52
N VAL A 35 16.87 29.79 -24.49
CA VAL A 35 16.27 30.34 -23.29
C VAL A 35 15.33 31.48 -23.69
N LEU A 36 14.09 31.47 -23.22
CA LEU A 36 13.29 32.69 -23.16
C LEU A 36 12.80 32.93 -21.73
N LYS A 37 13.32 34.03 -21.21
CA LYS A 37 13.04 34.67 -19.93
C LYS A 37 11.59 35.14 -19.87
N ARG A 38 11.08 35.16 -18.64
CA ARG A 38 9.95 35.96 -18.15
C ARG A 38 10.00 37.41 -18.65
N PRO A 39 8.84 38.09 -18.58
CA PRO A 39 8.82 39.38 -17.91
C PRO A 39 7.83 39.39 -16.74
N SER A 40 8.33 39.88 -15.61
CA SER A 40 7.56 40.45 -14.50
C SER A 40 7.19 41.90 -14.81
N ALA A 41 5.98 42.31 -14.43
CA ALA A 41 5.59 43.66 -14.04
C ALA A 41 4.12 43.55 -13.55
N ARG A 42 3.60 44.28 -12.56
CA ARG A 42 4.10 45.36 -11.71
C ARG A 42 3.11 45.46 -10.53
N ALA A 43 3.60 45.94 -9.39
CA ALA A 43 2.82 46.31 -8.23
C ALA A 43 2.14 47.68 -8.41
N THR A 44 0.98 47.87 -7.76
CA THR A 44 0.48 49.15 -7.21
C THR A 44 -0.53 48.82 -6.09
N VAL A 45 -0.20 48.97 -4.81
CA VAL A 45 -0.29 50.17 -3.95
C VAL A 45 -1.67 50.31 -3.26
N ASP A 46 -1.61 50.19 -1.93
CA ASP A 46 -2.63 50.54 -0.93
C ASP A 46 -3.04 52.02 -0.97
N ARG A 47 -4.31 52.34 -0.63
CA ARG A 47 -4.68 53.01 0.65
C ARG A 47 -6.17 53.37 0.78
N PRO A 48 -6.67 53.64 2.01
CA PRO A 48 -8.06 53.51 2.44
C PRO A 48 -8.76 54.83 2.77
N SER A 49 -10.06 54.77 3.09
CA SER A 49 -10.85 55.70 3.93
C SER A 49 -12.35 55.34 3.80
N ARG A 50 -13.30 55.58 4.72
CA ARG A 50 -13.38 56.14 6.09
C ARG A 50 -14.83 55.87 6.57
N GLY A 51 -15.01 55.63 7.87
CA GLY A 51 -15.97 56.31 8.75
C GLY A 51 -17.48 56.00 8.67
N GLY A 52 -18.08 55.74 9.84
CA GLY A 52 -19.53 55.84 10.04
C GLY A 52 -20.04 55.21 11.34
N SER A 53 -20.00 55.98 12.43
CA SER A 53 -20.54 55.69 13.77
C SER A 53 -22.04 55.99 13.91
N GLY A 54 -22.75 55.28 14.80
CA GLY A 54 -24.06 55.70 15.33
C GLY A 54 -24.69 54.65 16.26
N GLY A 55 -24.93 55.00 17.52
CA GLY A 55 -25.49 54.12 18.58
C GLY A 55 -26.98 54.29 18.84
N GLY A 56 -27.53 53.49 19.77
CA GLY A 56 -28.89 53.67 20.33
C GLY A 56 -29.52 52.45 21.03
N SER A 57 -29.42 52.42 22.38
CA SER A 57 -30.40 51.99 23.42
C SER A 57 -31.50 50.91 23.22
N GLY A 58 -31.45 49.84 24.04
CA GLY A 58 -32.39 49.49 25.15
C GLY A 58 -33.89 49.12 24.96
N ASP A 59 -34.20 47.80 24.96
CA ASP A 59 -35.24 46.98 25.69
C ASP A 59 -36.79 47.25 25.59
N PRO A 60 -37.75 46.36 25.98
CA PRO A 60 -37.88 44.87 25.96
C PRO A 60 -39.20 44.31 25.30
N ARG A 61 -39.17 42.99 24.96
CA ARG A 61 -40.24 41.94 24.96
C ARG A 61 -41.60 42.09 24.24
N ARG A 62 -41.86 41.20 23.27
CA ARG A 62 -43.00 40.24 23.27
C ARG A 62 -42.78 39.06 22.28
N PRO A 63 -43.22 37.82 22.57
CA PRO A 63 -42.88 36.63 21.80
C PRO A 63 -44.00 36.23 20.81
N SER A 64 -43.66 35.72 19.64
CA SER A 64 -44.57 34.85 18.88
C SER A 64 -43.86 33.92 17.90
N THR A 65 -44.26 32.65 17.99
CA THR A 65 -44.19 31.56 17.00
C THR A 65 -42.81 31.10 16.53
N GLN A 66 -42.17 30.23 17.32
CA GLN A 66 -41.23 29.25 16.80
C GLN A 66 -41.99 28.23 15.96
N SER A 67 -41.86 28.31 14.64
CA SER A 67 -42.01 27.13 13.79
C SER A 67 -40.92 26.13 14.18
N THR A 68 -41.30 24.93 14.58
CA THR A 68 -40.39 23.80 14.79
C THR A 68 -39.90 23.28 13.44
N GLY A 69 -39.15 24.12 12.72
CA GLY A 69 -38.29 23.70 11.63
C GLY A 69 -37.06 23.04 12.23
N SER A 70 -36.91 21.74 12.02
CA SER A 70 -35.73 20.99 12.42
C SER A 70 -34.48 21.65 11.85
N THR A 71 -33.65 22.24 12.71
CA THR A 71 -32.31 22.72 12.37
C THR A 71 -31.41 21.50 12.13
N VAL A 72 -31.50 20.92 10.94
CA VAL A 72 -30.52 19.91 10.50
C VAL A 72 -29.19 20.63 10.30
N SER A 73 -28.25 20.32 11.20
CA SER A 73 -26.87 20.81 11.30
C SER A 73 -26.25 21.23 9.97
N GLN A 74 -25.87 22.51 9.88
CA GLN A 74 -25.20 23.09 8.71
C GLN A 74 -23.72 22.70 8.54
N HIS A 75 -23.14 21.80 9.34
CA HIS A 75 -21.76 21.35 9.12
C HIS A 75 -21.58 19.84 9.29
N ALA A 76 -22.16 19.05 8.37
CA ALA A 76 -21.78 17.65 8.24
C ALA A 76 -20.31 17.54 7.82
N THR A 77 -19.56 16.58 8.35
CA THR A 77 -18.19 16.26 7.90
C THR A 77 -18.21 15.62 6.51
N ALA A 78 -17.08 15.59 5.80
CA ALA A 78 -16.96 14.83 4.57
C ALA A 78 -17.20 13.34 4.79
N ALA A 79 -16.75 12.79 5.92
CA ALA A 79 -17.01 11.38 6.28
C ALA A 79 -18.50 11.08 6.46
N GLN A 80 -19.27 11.99 7.08
CA GLN A 80 -20.72 11.87 7.19
C GLN A 80 -21.39 11.90 5.82
N ARG A 81 -21.08 12.88 4.98
CA ARG A 81 -21.64 12.97 3.62
C ARG A 81 -21.31 11.73 2.79
N TRP A 82 -20.06 11.30 2.80
CA TRP A 82 -19.59 10.10 2.12
C TRP A 82 -20.36 8.85 2.57
N PHE A 83 -20.48 8.63 3.88
CA PHE A 83 -21.16 7.44 4.42
C PHE A 83 -22.66 7.44 4.06
N TYR A 84 -23.37 8.56 4.23
CA TYR A 84 -24.79 8.63 3.89
C TYR A 84 -25.03 8.47 2.38
N SER A 85 -24.16 9.02 1.55
CA SER A 85 -24.19 8.81 0.11
C SER A 85 -24.00 7.33 -0.26
N LEU A 86 -23.06 6.65 0.40
CA LEU A 86 -22.80 5.22 0.24
C LEU A 86 -24.02 4.35 0.59
N VAL A 87 -24.68 4.64 1.72
CA VAL A 87 -25.91 3.92 2.12
C VAL A 87 -27.02 4.18 1.11
N ARG A 88 -27.26 5.44 0.74
CA ARG A 88 -28.31 5.83 -0.23
C ARG A 88 -28.11 5.17 -1.61
N GLN A 89 -26.86 4.95 -2.01
CA GLN A 89 -26.52 4.29 -3.27
C GLN A 89 -26.69 2.77 -3.23
N GLY A 90 -27.11 2.19 -2.10
CA GLY A 90 -27.41 0.75 -1.96
C GLY A 90 -26.34 -0.04 -1.21
N GLY A 91 -25.50 0.62 -0.42
CA GLY A 91 -24.65 -0.01 0.60
C GLY A 91 -23.72 -1.11 0.08
N ILE A 92 -23.60 -2.19 0.85
CA ILE A 92 -22.64 -3.27 0.60
C ILE A 92 -22.82 -3.91 -0.76
N ARG A 93 -24.07 -4.17 -1.18
CA ARG A 93 -24.37 -4.77 -2.48
C ARG A 93 -23.76 -3.94 -3.62
N ARG A 94 -24.01 -2.64 -3.63
CA ARG A 94 -23.57 -1.73 -4.69
C ARG A 94 -22.07 -1.47 -4.69
N ILE A 95 -21.44 -1.47 -3.51
CA ILE A 95 -19.97 -1.43 -3.39
C ILE A 95 -19.34 -2.64 -4.09
N ARG A 96 -19.87 -3.83 -3.84
CA ARG A 96 -19.34 -5.07 -4.41
C ARG A 96 -19.63 -5.19 -5.90
N GLU A 97 -20.85 -4.86 -6.35
CA GLU A 97 -21.22 -4.79 -7.77
C GLU A 97 -20.29 -3.85 -8.54
N LYS A 98 -20.04 -2.65 -8.00
CA LYS A 98 -19.11 -1.69 -8.62
C LYS A 98 -17.71 -2.24 -8.77
N PHE A 99 -17.22 -3.00 -7.78
CA PHE A 99 -15.93 -3.67 -7.92
C PHE A 99 -15.94 -4.67 -9.07
N VAL A 100 -16.91 -5.60 -9.06
CA VAL A 100 -16.97 -6.71 -10.02
C VAL A 100 -17.16 -6.19 -11.45
N ASN A 101 -18.07 -5.24 -11.64
CA ASN A 101 -18.49 -4.80 -12.97
C ASN A 101 -17.54 -3.77 -13.58
N ASP A 102 -17.02 -2.84 -12.77
CA ASP A 102 -16.33 -1.64 -13.30
C ASP A 102 -14.83 -1.60 -12.97
N LEU A 103 -14.45 -2.08 -11.77
CA LEU A 103 -13.11 -1.84 -11.23
C LEU A 103 -12.16 -3.02 -11.38
N ALA A 104 -12.66 -4.26 -11.30
CA ALA A 104 -11.83 -5.46 -11.35
C ALA A 104 -11.02 -5.54 -12.67
N THR A 105 -11.63 -5.12 -13.77
CA THR A 105 -11.04 -5.08 -15.12
C THR A 105 -10.23 -3.81 -15.40
N TYR A 106 -10.27 -2.80 -14.53
CA TYR A 106 -9.50 -1.57 -14.73
C TYR A 106 -8.00 -1.88 -14.85
N ARG A 107 -7.40 -1.33 -15.90
CA ARG A 107 -5.96 -1.34 -16.18
C ARG A 107 -5.53 0.08 -16.54
N SER A 108 -4.34 0.47 -16.11
CA SER A 108 -3.81 1.78 -16.47
C SER A 108 -3.50 1.82 -17.96
N LYS A 109 -3.95 2.87 -18.66
CA LYS A 109 -3.92 2.93 -20.14
C LYS A 109 -2.58 3.38 -20.73
N ARG A 110 -1.63 3.87 -19.91
CA ARG A 110 -0.37 4.49 -20.38
C ARG A 110 0.81 4.12 -19.48
N VAL A 111 0.98 2.83 -19.23
CA VAL A 111 2.09 2.30 -18.43
C VAL A 111 2.90 1.31 -19.24
N THR A 112 4.16 1.17 -18.90
CA THR A 112 5.05 0.14 -19.45
C THR A 112 5.53 -0.76 -18.32
N THR A 113 5.93 -1.97 -18.66
CA THR A 113 6.38 -3.02 -17.74
C THR A 113 7.74 -3.57 -18.14
N LYS A 114 8.55 -2.79 -18.87
CA LYS A 114 9.80 -3.25 -19.51
C LYS A 114 10.78 -3.84 -18.50
N ALA A 115 10.90 -3.25 -17.32
CA ALA A 115 11.80 -3.79 -16.30
C ALA A 115 11.29 -5.12 -15.72
N PHE A 116 9.97 -5.30 -15.63
CA PHE A 116 9.35 -6.55 -15.20
C PHE A 116 9.49 -7.65 -16.25
N ASP A 117 9.30 -7.30 -17.53
CA ASP A 117 9.35 -8.21 -18.68
C ASP A 117 10.79 -8.53 -19.14
N ASP A 118 11.82 -7.97 -18.49
CA ASP A 118 13.22 -8.25 -18.80
C ASP A 118 13.63 -9.58 -18.17
N ASP A 119 14.10 -10.52 -18.98
CA ASP A 119 14.54 -11.86 -18.54
C ASP A 119 15.59 -11.81 -17.43
N ARG A 120 16.40 -10.74 -17.35
CA ARG A 120 17.40 -10.57 -16.28
C ARG A 120 16.77 -10.39 -14.89
N ASN A 121 15.48 -10.04 -14.83
CA ASN A 121 14.73 -9.77 -13.60
C ASN A 121 13.70 -10.86 -13.29
N SER A 122 13.54 -11.90 -14.13
CA SER A 122 12.50 -12.93 -13.94
C SER A 122 12.57 -13.60 -12.58
N GLU A 123 13.79 -13.95 -12.15
CA GLU A 123 14.08 -14.61 -10.87
C GLU A 123 13.88 -13.69 -9.66
N LEU A 124 13.68 -12.39 -9.88
CA LEU A 124 13.36 -11.42 -8.81
C LEU A 124 11.85 -11.20 -8.66
N ASN A 125 11.03 -11.83 -9.52
CA ASN A 125 9.58 -11.74 -9.51
C ASN A 125 8.96 -12.98 -8.86
N ARG A 126 8.29 -12.80 -7.72
CA ARG A 126 7.61 -13.93 -7.05
C ARG A 126 6.48 -14.54 -7.90
N TYR A 127 5.84 -13.73 -8.74
CA TYR A 127 4.72 -14.14 -9.58
C TYR A 127 4.86 -13.57 -11.00
N PRO A 128 4.86 -14.40 -12.05
CA PRO A 128 5.04 -13.95 -13.43
C PRO A 128 3.82 -13.20 -13.97
N ASP A 129 2.65 -13.32 -13.34
CA ASP A 129 1.41 -12.65 -13.72
C ASP A 129 1.16 -11.33 -12.94
N VAL A 130 2.10 -10.92 -12.08
CA VAL A 130 1.97 -9.70 -11.27
C VAL A 130 2.94 -8.63 -11.80
N ALA A 131 2.50 -7.91 -12.84
CA ALA A 131 3.34 -6.92 -13.49
C ALA A 131 3.77 -5.75 -12.57
N LEU A 132 4.97 -5.21 -12.83
CA LEU A 132 5.49 -4.00 -12.19
C LEU A 132 5.51 -2.83 -13.18
N ILE A 133 4.88 -1.71 -12.79
CA ILE A 133 4.79 -0.50 -13.60
C ILE A 133 6.13 0.27 -13.58
N ASP A 134 6.73 0.52 -14.74
CA ASP A 134 8.01 1.23 -14.86
C ASP A 134 7.96 2.66 -14.31
N GLN A 135 6.84 3.36 -14.53
CA GLN A 135 6.70 4.78 -14.18
C GLN A 135 6.73 5.03 -12.66
N THR A 136 6.43 4.00 -11.87
CA THR A 136 6.32 4.09 -10.41
C THR A 136 7.22 3.11 -9.68
N ARG A 137 7.95 2.23 -10.39
CA ARG A 137 8.85 1.29 -9.74
C ARG A 137 9.91 2.00 -8.90
N VAL A 138 10.34 1.34 -7.84
CA VAL A 138 11.58 1.73 -7.17
C VAL A 138 12.75 1.31 -8.07
N VAL A 139 13.68 2.24 -8.28
CA VAL A 139 14.93 2.02 -9.02
C VAL A 139 16.06 2.04 -8.00
N LEU A 140 16.77 0.92 -7.86
CA LEU A 140 17.92 0.82 -6.96
C LEU A 140 19.13 1.52 -7.56
N ARG A 141 19.90 2.24 -6.72
CA ARG A 141 21.17 2.84 -7.15
C ARG A 141 22.35 1.94 -6.85
N ASN A 142 22.28 1.20 -5.75
CA ASN A 142 23.32 0.31 -5.27
C ASN A 142 22.76 -1.10 -5.10
N GLY A 143 21.92 -1.58 -6.03
CA GLY A 143 21.42 -2.95 -5.93
C GLY A 143 22.55 -3.98 -6.07
N PRO A 144 22.33 -5.21 -5.59
CA PRO A 144 23.31 -6.28 -5.68
C PRO A 144 23.71 -6.52 -7.14
N GLU A 145 25.01 -6.72 -7.37
CA GLU A 145 25.61 -6.94 -8.70
C GLU A 145 25.30 -5.85 -9.73
N GLY A 146 24.96 -4.63 -9.28
CA GLY A 146 24.58 -3.52 -10.15
C GLY A 146 23.13 -3.58 -10.66
N SER A 147 22.31 -4.48 -10.13
CA SER A 147 20.87 -4.54 -10.46
C SER A 147 20.17 -3.25 -10.01
N ASP A 148 19.34 -2.68 -10.88
CA ASP A 148 18.48 -1.53 -10.55
C ASP A 148 17.06 -1.95 -10.14
N TYR A 149 16.82 -3.26 -10.05
CA TYR A 149 15.49 -3.85 -9.99
C TYR A 149 15.11 -4.30 -8.58
N VAL A 150 13.86 -4.04 -8.21
CA VAL A 150 13.17 -4.63 -7.06
C VAL A 150 11.68 -4.55 -7.36
N HIS A 151 10.91 -5.60 -7.05
CA HIS A 151 9.47 -5.63 -7.34
C HIS A 151 8.67 -4.79 -6.34
N ALA A 152 8.79 -3.48 -6.47
CA ALA A 152 8.18 -2.50 -5.58
C ALA A 152 7.82 -1.21 -6.32
N SER A 153 6.67 -0.63 -5.95
CA SER A 153 6.18 0.63 -6.52
C SER A 153 6.10 1.71 -5.46
N LYS A 154 6.57 2.91 -5.79
CA LYS A 154 6.29 4.13 -5.01
C LYS A 154 4.81 4.48 -5.18
N VAL A 155 4.12 4.67 -4.06
CA VAL A 155 2.70 5.05 -4.03
C VAL A 155 2.55 6.39 -3.33
N LYS A 156 1.95 7.33 -4.04
CA LYS A 156 1.58 8.67 -3.56
C LYS A 156 0.10 8.71 -3.20
N GLY A 157 -0.25 9.61 -2.30
CA GLY A 157 -1.65 9.87 -1.95
C GLY A 157 -1.95 9.83 -0.45
N SER A 158 -0.98 9.48 0.37
CA SER A 158 -1.01 9.41 1.85
C SER A 158 -0.29 10.62 2.48
N GLU A 159 -0.27 10.69 3.82
CA GLU A 159 0.44 11.71 4.59
C GLU A 159 1.97 11.50 4.66
N PHE A 160 2.42 10.30 4.35
CA PHE A 160 3.82 9.89 4.29
C PHE A 160 4.09 9.13 2.98
N PRO A 161 5.32 9.09 2.45
CA PRO A 161 5.65 8.28 1.28
C PRO A 161 5.38 6.79 1.55
N MET A 162 4.76 6.09 0.59
CA MET A 162 4.53 4.65 0.69
C MET A 162 5.28 3.90 -0.41
N ILE A 163 5.71 2.68 -0.09
CA ILE A 163 6.22 1.71 -1.05
C ILE A 163 5.38 0.45 -0.92
N CYS A 164 4.79 -0.01 -2.03
CA CYS A 164 4.09 -1.29 -2.11
C CYS A 164 5.01 -2.30 -2.79
N ALA A 165 5.41 -3.35 -2.06
CA ALA A 165 6.35 -4.35 -2.55
C ALA A 165 5.77 -5.77 -2.50
N GLN A 166 6.31 -6.68 -3.32
CA GLN A 166 6.12 -8.11 -3.08
C GLN A 166 6.79 -8.52 -1.76
N GLY A 167 6.35 -9.62 -1.18
CA GLY A 167 7.09 -10.30 -0.12
C GLY A 167 8.37 -10.88 -0.70
N PRO A 168 9.55 -10.56 -0.13
CA PRO A 168 10.82 -11.07 -0.62
C PRO A 168 10.78 -12.57 -0.87
N ILE A 169 11.37 -13.01 -1.97
CA ILE A 169 11.92 -14.35 -2.17
C ILE A 169 13.41 -14.30 -1.84
N ASP A 170 14.03 -15.45 -1.60
CA ASP A 170 15.44 -15.56 -1.18
C ASP A 170 16.37 -14.77 -2.12
N GLU A 171 16.15 -14.87 -3.43
CA GLU A 171 16.90 -14.20 -4.49
C GLU A 171 16.81 -12.66 -4.42
N SER A 172 15.78 -12.14 -3.77
CA SER A 172 15.45 -10.70 -3.75
C SER A 172 15.67 -10.02 -2.39
N ILE A 173 16.09 -10.76 -1.35
CA ILE A 173 16.29 -10.21 0.01
C ILE A 173 17.32 -9.07 -0.01
N ALA A 174 18.41 -9.23 -0.77
CA ALA A 174 19.42 -8.19 -0.94
C ALA A 174 18.81 -6.91 -1.55
N ASN A 175 18.11 -7.03 -2.69
CA ASN A 175 17.43 -5.92 -3.35
C ASN A 175 16.43 -5.21 -2.42
N PHE A 176 15.70 -5.99 -1.61
CA PHE A 176 14.73 -5.49 -0.64
C PHE A 176 15.40 -4.62 0.43
N TRP A 177 16.49 -5.10 1.05
CA TRP A 177 17.18 -4.33 2.08
C TRP A 177 17.93 -3.12 1.52
N THR A 178 18.52 -3.21 0.32
CA THR A 178 19.05 -2.03 -0.38
C THR A 178 17.95 -0.98 -0.56
N MET A 179 16.75 -1.37 -1.03
CA MET A 179 15.61 -0.47 -1.17
C MET A 179 15.23 0.20 0.16
N VAL A 180 15.15 -0.58 1.24
CA VAL A 180 14.77 -0.10 2.57
C VAL A 180 15.68 1.07 3.00
N VAL A 181 17.00 0.90 2.89
CA VAL A 181 17.97 1.94 3.25
C VAL A 181 17.91 3.12 2.26
N GLU A 182 17.90 2.85 0.95
CA GLU A 182 17.92 3.91 -0.07
C GLU A 182 16.70 4.83 -0.01
N GLN A 183 15.53 4.27 0.29
CA GLN A 183 14.26 5.00 0.34
C GLN A 183 13.90 5.51 1.75
N ASN A 184 14.82 5.40 2.73
CA ASN A 184 14.59 5.81 4.12
C ASN A 184 13.30 5.18 4.69
N CYS A 185 13.15 3.87 4.53
CA CYS A 185 12.00 3.13 5.04
C CYS A 185 12.16 2.86 6.53
N GLY A 186 11.67 3.77 7.37
CA GLY A 186 11.74 3.62 8.83
C GLY A 186 10.64 2.73 9.41
N VAL A 187 9.66 2.33 8.59
CA VAL A 187 8.57 1.41 8.99
C VAL A 187 8.33 0.39 7.89
N ILE A 188 8.25 -0.88 8.27
CA ILE A 188 7.79 -1.98 7.40
C ILE A 188 6.50 -2.57 7.97
N VAL A 189 5.50 -2.76 7.12
CA VAL A 189 4.24 -3.44 7.44
C VAL A 189 4.14 -4.70 6.58
N GLN A 190 4.39 -5.85 7.21
CA GLN A 190 4.22 -7.18 6.63
C GLN A 190 2.81 -7.69 6.94
N LEU A 191 2.02 -7.91 5.89
CA LEU A 191 0.61 -8.28 5.98
C LEU A 191 0.34 -9.77 5.68
N CYS A 192 1.38 -10.59 5.63
CA CYS A 192 1.27 -12.04 5.48
C CYS A 192 2.30 -12.78 6.35
N GLN A 193 1.94 -13.99 6.77
CA GLN A 193 2.92 -14.90 7.37
C GLN A 193 3.88 -15.39 6.27
N ASN A 194 5.03 -15.93 6.66
CA ASN A 194 6.00 -16.48 5.71
C ASN A 194 5.42 -17.69 4.96
N GLN A 195 4.59 -18.48 5.63
CA GLN A 195 3.86 -19.60 5.04
C GLN A 195 2.38 -19.54 5.42
N GLU A 196 1.50 -19.78 4.45
CA GLU A 196 0.05 -19.84 4.66
C GLU A 196 -0.53 -20.98 3.81
N GLU A 197 -1.37 -21.83 4.42
CA GLU A 197 -1.96 -23.00 3.74
C GLU A 197 -0.91 -23.90 3.04
N GLY A 198 0.27 -24.04 3.65
CA GLY A 198 1.38 -24.82 3.13
C GLY A 198 2.15 -24.17 1.97
N ARG A 199 1.78 -22.96 1.56
CA ARG A 199 2.47 -22.22 0.49
C ARG A 199 3.32 -21.12 1.07
N GLU A 200 4.54 -21.00 0.58
CA GLU A 200 5.38 -19.87 0.89
C GLU A 200 4.75 -18.58 0.33
N LYS A 201 4.74 -17.54 1.16
CA LYS A 201 4.22 -16.21 0.87
C LYS A 201 5.31 -15.14 0.92
N CYS A 202 6.31 -15.33 1.78
CA CYS A 202 7.42 -14.43 2.02
C CYS A 202 8.59 -15.24 2.59
N ALA A 203 9.80 -14.99 2.10
CA ALA A 203 11.02 -15.50 2.71
C ALA A 203 11.24 -14.84 4.08
N ASP A 204 12.01 -15.48 4.95
CA ASP A 204 12.41 -14.89 6.22
C ASP A 204 13.60 -13.95 6.00
N TYR A 205 13.29 -12.66 5.87
CA TYR A 205 14.28 -11.63 5.55
C TYR A 205 14.80 -10.87 6.78
N ILE A 206 14.29 -11.17 7.98
CA ILE A 206 14.81 -10.61 9.25
C ILE A 206 15.82 -11.62 9.81
N PRO A 207 17.11 -11.27 9.87
CA PRO A 207 18.11 -12.24 10.28
C PRO A 207 18.11 -12.45 11.80
N ALA A 208 18.46 -13.66 12.25
CA ALA A 208 18.69 -13.96 13.67
C ALA A 208 19.97 -13.30 14.20
N GLU A 209 21.02 -13.26 13.37
CA GLU A 209 22.32 -12.66 13.67
C GLU A 209 22.65 -11.55 12.66
N PRO A 210 23.51 -10.58 12.98
CA PRO A 210 23.93 -9.56 12.02
C PRO A 210 24.39 -10.18 10.68
N THR A 211 23.68 -9.88 9.60
CA THR A 211 23.84 -10.56 8.31
C THR A 211 24.04 -9.55 7.18
N LEU A 212 24.95 -9.87 6.25
CA LEU A 212 25.17 -9.11 5.03
C LEU A 212 24.31 -9.68 3.90
N TYR A 213 23.30 -8.93 3.47
CA TYR A 213 22.47 -9.23 2.30
C TYR A 213 22.92 -8.41 1.10
N GLY A 214 23.74 -9.01 0.23
CA GLY A 214 24.37 -8.30 -0.87
C GLY A 214 25.29 -7.20 -0.33
N ASN A 215 24.84 -5.94 -0.39
CA ASN A 215 25.55 -4.81 0.18
C ASN A 215 24.89 -4.22 1.43
N ALA A 216 23.75 -4.73 1.89
CA ALA A 216 23.08 -4.21 3.07
C ALA A 216 23.39 -5.07 4.30
N THR A 217 23.97 -4.46 5.34
CA THR A 217 24.13 -5.14 6.64
C THR A 217 22.89 -4.90 7.48
N VAL A 218 22.28 -5.98 7.97
CA VAL A 218 21.02 -5.97 8.71
C VAL A 218 21.21 -6.65 10.07
N SER A 219 20.76 -6.00 11.13
CA SER A 219 20.85 -6.55 12.50
C SER A 219 19.60 -6.22 13.31
N VAL A 220 19.17 -7.15 14.15
CA VAL A 220 18.05 -6.94 15.08
C VAL A 220 18.54 -6.16 16.30
N LYS A 221 17.87 -5.05 16.63
CA LYS A 221 18.12 -4.23 17.82
C LYS A 221 17.16 -4.55 18.95
N GLU A 222 15.90 -4.86 18.61
CA GLU A 222 14.89 -5.31 19.55
C GLU A 222 14.21 -6.55 18.98
N SER A 223 14.28 -7.66 19.72
CA SER A 223 13.68 -8.93 19.33
C SER A 223 12.16 -8.84 19.16
N THR A 224 11.65 -9.71 18.29
CA THR A 224 10.22 -9.80 17.98
C THR A 224 9.38 -10.07 19.22
N HIS A 225 8.35 -9.25 19.44
CA HIS A 225 7.36 -9.45 20.49
C HIS A 225 5.96 -9.03 20.03
N ALA A 226 4.94 -9.73 20.50
CA ALA A 226 3.55 -9.32 20.27
C ALA A 226 3.28 -7.99 20.97
N THR A 227 2.54 -7.09 20.31
CA THR A 227 2.19 -5.81 20.92
C THR A 227 1.10 -6.00 21.97
N VAL A 228 1.26 -5.38 23.15
CA VAL A 228 0.32 -5.53 24.27
C VAL A 228 -1.11 -5.15 23.89
N ALA A 229 -1.28 -4.05 23.14
CA ALA A 229 -2.59 -3.56 22.74
C ALA A 229 -3.22 -4.38 21.59
N ASN A 230 -2.41 -5.10 20.82
CA ASN A 230 -2.84 -5.86 19.65
C ASN A 230 -1.99 -7.14 19.49
N PRO A 231 -2.41 -8.26 20.11
CA PRO A 231 -1.65 -9.50 20.08
C PRO A 231 -1.45 -10.12 18.69
N SER A 232 -2.25 -9.72 17.70
CA SER A 232 -2.10 -10.14 16.30
C SER A 232 -1.04 -9.34 15.52
N VAL A 233 -0.36 -8.42 16.19
CA VAL A 233 0.74 -7.63 15.62
C VAL A 233 2.01 -7.94 16.39
N HIS A 234 3.04 -8.36 15.68
CA HIS A 234 4.38 -8.59 16.21
C HIS A 234 5.28 -7.44 15.76
N ARG A 235 6.02 -6.88 16.71
CA ARG A 235 6.93 -5.75 16.48
C ARG A 235 8.38 -6.19 16.65
N THR A 236 9.22 -5.76 15.73
CA THR A 236 10.68 -5.97 15.75
C THR A 236 11.37 -4.65 15.39
N VAL A 237 12.53 -4.36 15.97
CA VAL A 237 13.36 -3.21 15.54
C VAL A 237 14.63 -3.72 14.91
N VAL A 238 14.91 -3.23 13.71
CA VAL A 238 16.03 -3.65 12.88
C VAL A 238 16.84 -2.42 12.49
N GLU A 239 18.16 -2.53 12.48
CA GLU A 239 19.04 -1.56 11.84
C GLU A 239 19.55 -2.13 10.51
N ALA A 240 19.37 -1.37 9.44
CA ALA A 240 19.90 -1.69 8.12
C ALA A 240 20.87 -0.59 7.66
N SER A 241 22.02 -0.95 7.12
CA SER A 241 23.02 -0.01 6.65
C SER A 241 23.66 -0.42 5.33
N LEU A 242 24.12 0.57 4.56
CA LEU A 242 24.88 0.41 3.33
C LEU A 242 26.34 0.88 3.51
N PRO A 243 27.30 0.36 2.74
CA PRO A 243 28.71 0.76 2.75
C PRO A 243 28.94 2.26 2.57
N SER A 244 27.98 2.97 1.95
CA SER A 244 28.02 4.43 1.82
C SER A 244 27.87 5.19 3.14
N GLY A 245 27.74 4.50 4.28
CA GLY A 245 27.49 5.08 5.60
C GLY A 245 26.02 5.47 5.83
N ARG A 246 25.12 5.17 4.89
CA ARG A 246 23.68 5.39 5.09
C ARG A 246 23.12 4.25 5.94
N SER A 247 22.40 4.59 7.00
CA SER A 247 21.66 3.63 7.82
C SER A 247 20.23 4.07 8.05
N VAL A 248 19.37 3.12 8.38
CA VAL A 248 17.99 3.36 8.80
C VAL A 248 17.63 2.38 9.93
N GLU A 249 17.06 2.92 11.00
CA GLU A 249 16.36 2.12 11.99
C GLU A 249 14.92 1.89 11.52
N VAL A 250 14.56 0.63 11.42
CA VAL A 250 13.28 0.15 10.89
C VAL A 250 12.48 -0.45 12.02
N VAL A 251 11.28 0.07 12.25
CA VAL A 251 10.26 -0.63 13.04
C VAL A 251 9.45 -1.51 12.11
N HIS A 252 9.63 -2.82 12.25
CA HIS A 252 8.90 -3.82 11.49
C HIS A 252 7.65 -4.24 12.28
N PHE A 253 6.52 -4.31 11.57
CA PHE A 253 5.26 -4.83 12.06
C PHE A 253 4.83 -6.01 11.19
N LEU A 254 4.76 -7.21 11.77
CA LEU A 254 4.09 -8.36 11.19
C LEU A 254 2.65 -8.42 11.71
N TYR A 255 1.68 -8.33 10.81
CA TYR A 255 0.26 -8.51 11.13
C TYR A 255 -0.23 -9.89 10.69
N ASP A 256 -0.46 -10.79 11.64
CA ASP A 256 -0.93 -12.16 11.38
C ASP A 256 -2.46 -12.27 11.28
N GLY A 257 -3.18 -11.19 11.62
CA GLY A 257 -4.64 -11.13 11.64
C GLY A 257 -5.31 -10.92 10.27
N TRP A 258 -4.60 -11.10 9.15
CA TRP A 258 -5.14 -10.91 7.80
C TRP A 258 -4.95 -12.17 6.93
N PRO A 259 -5.95 -13.07 6.83
CA PRO A 259 -5.85 -14.30 6.05
C PRO A 259 -5.79 -14.08 4.53
N ASP A 260 -5.36 -15.11 3.78
CA ASP A 260 -5.22 -15.00 2.34
C ASP A 260 -6.53 -14.86 1.57
N ARG A 261 -6.49 -13.95 0.60
CA ARG A 261 -7.65 -13.59 -0.24
C ARG A 261 -8.90 -13.26 0.59
N ASP A 262 -8.70 -12.75 1.80
CA ASP A 262 -9.74 -12.37 2.75
C ASP A 262 -9.48 -10.94 3.25
N VAL A 263 -10.21 -10.54 4.28
CA VAL A 263 -10.13 -9.27 5.01
C VAL A 263 -9.61 -9.52 6.43
N PRO A 264 -9.12 -8.49 7.15
CA PRO A 264 -8.70 -8.63 8.54
C PRO A 264 -9.75 -9.30 9.41
N LEU A 265 -9.29 -10.15 10.33
CA LEU A 265 -10.14 -10.82 11.32
C LEU A 265 -10.75 -9.81 12.29
N SER A 266 -10.01 -8.73 12.61
CA SER A 266 -10.44 -7.66 13.50
C SER A 266 -10.19 -6.29 12.87
N PRO A 267 -11.24 -5.55 12.45
CA PRO A 267 -11.11 -4.17 11.99
C PRO A 267 -10.46 -3.24 13.03
N ALA A 268 -10.72 -3.49 14.32
CA ALA A 268 -10.12 -2.71 15.41
C ALA A 268 -8.61 -2.94 15.52
N ALA A 269 -8.15 -4.20 15.42
CA ALA A 269 -6.72 -4.52 15.40
C ALA A 269 -6.01 -3.85 14.21
N PHE A 270 -6.62 -3.93 13.02
CA PHE A 270 -6.11 -3.22 11.85
C PHE A 270 -6.03 -1.70 12.08
N ARG A 271 -7.09 -1.08 12.62
CA ARG A 271 -7.10 0.37 12.92
C ARG A 271 -5.99 0.76 13.90
N GLN A 272 -5.77 -0.05 14.95
CA GLN A 272 -4.70 0.20 15.93
C GLN A 272 -3.31 0.12 15.28
N LEU A 273 -3.02 -0.93 14.50
CA LEU A 273 -1.78 -1.05 13.75
C LEU A 273 -1.57 0.17 12.85
N ARG A 274 -2.59 0.50 12.05
CA ARG A 274 -2.56 1.62 11.11
C ARG A 274 -2.31 2.96 11.80
N GLY A 275 -2.97 3.20 12.93
CA GLY A 275 -2.77 4.40 13.75
C GLY A 275 -1.35 4.50 14.31
N THR A 276 -0.76 3.38 14.75
CA THR A 276 0.63 3.32 15.24
C THR A 276 1.62 3.61 14.11
N VAL A 277 1.46 2.94 12.95
CA VAL A 277 2.30 3.15 11.76
C VAL A 277 2.26 4.59 11.30
N GLN A 278 1.07 5.19 11.21
CA GLN A 278 0.91 6.58 10.81
C GLN A 278 1.64 7.54 11.74
N LYS A 279 1.42 7.42 13.07
CA LYS A 279 2.08 8.28 14.07
C LYS A 279 3.60 8.18 13.94
N LEU A 280 4.12 6.96 13.81
CA LEU A 280 5.55 6.71 13.71
C LEU A 280 6.14 7.28 12.42
N ALA A 281 5.50 7.04 11.27
CA ALA A 281 5.98 7.49 9.97
C ALA A 281 6.01 9.02 9.87
N VAL A 282 4.96 9.69 10.36
CA VAL A 282 4.89 11.16 10.39
C VAL A 282 5.95 11.73 11.34
N ALA A 283 6.08 11.18 12.54
CA ALA A 283 7.06 11.66 13.52
C ALA A 283 8.51 11.50 13.02
N ARG A 284 8.82 10.36 12.39
CA ARG A 284 10.16 10.05 11.85
C ARG A 284 10.42 10.63 10.47
N LYS A 285 9.42 11.23 9.81
CA LYS A 285 9.49 11.71 8.41
C LYS A 285 10.08 10.66 7.46
N CYS A 286 9.65 9.42 7.61
CA CYS A 286 10.19 8.27 6.87
C CYS A 286 9.15 7.68 5.91
N SER A 287 9.63 6.82 5.00
CA SER A 287 8.77 6.05 4.11
C SER A 287 8.19 4.84 4.84
N VAL A 288 6.97 4.45 4.50
CA VAL A 288 6.35 3.19 4.95
C VAL A 288 6.36 2.19 3.82
N LEU A 289 7.06 1.07 4.01
CA LEU A 289 7.02 -0.07 3.11
C LEU A 289 5.90 -1.01 3.55
N ILE A 290 4.99 -1.34 2.64
CA ILE A 290 3.88 -2.26 2.87
C ILE A 290 4.06 -3.43 1.91
N HIS A 291 4.04 -4.65 2.43
CA HIS A 291 4.04 -5.85 1.58
C HIS A 291 3.12 -6.93 2.14
N CYS A 292 2.78 -7.87 1.27
CA CYS A 292 2.17 -9.14 1.59
C CYS A 292 2.94 -10.19 0.79
N SER A 293 2.27 -11.10 0.08
CA SER A 293 2.95 -12.01 -0.83
C SER A 293 3.19 -11.37 -2.20
N ALA A 294 2.15 -11.16 -3.01
CA ALA A 294 2.29 -10.51 -4.32
C ALA A 294 2.43 -8.97 -4.24
N GLY A 295 2.19 -8.38 -3.07
CA GLY A 295 2.26 -6.92 -2.91
C GLY A 295 1.11 -6.15 -3.58
N ILE A 296 -0.05 -6.79 -3.79
CA ILE A 296 -1.18 -6.19 -4.51
C ILE A 296 -2.53 -6.29 -3.77
N GLY A 297 -2.88 -7.43 -3.17
CA GLY A 297 -4.17 -7.63 -2.49
C GLY A 297 -4.28 -6.87 -1.15
N ARG A 298 -3.71 -7.44 -0.08
CA ARG A 298 -3.69 -6.84 1.26
C ARG A 298 -2.93 -5.51 1.26
N THR A 299 -1.76 -5.49 0.62
CA THR A 299 -0.93 -4.30 0.40
C THR A 299 -1.70 -3.17 -0.28
N GLY A 300 -2.36 -3.44 -1.40
CA GLY A 300 -3.15 -2.42 -2.10
C GLY A 300 -4.33 -1.94 -1.27
N THR A 301 -4.96 -2.82 -0.50
CA THR A 301 -6.05 -2.44 0.41
C THR A 301 -5.56 -1.48 1.49
N TYR A 302 -4.43 -1.78 2.14
CA TYR A 302 -3.81 -0.89 3.12
C TYR A 302 -3.47 0.48 2.48
N ALA A 303 -2.79 0.46 1.32
CA ALA A 303 -2.40 1.70 0.64
C ALA A 303 -3.62 2.55 0.23
N ALA A 304 -4.69 1.94 -0.26
CA ALA A 304 -5.94 2.66 -0.57
C ALA A 304 -6.58 3.28 0.67
N ILE A 305 -6.53 2.59 1.82
CA ILE A 305 -7.03 3.12 3.10
C ILE A 305 -6.23 4.36 3.49
N GLU A 306 -4.90 4.35 3.37
CA GLU A 306 -4.08 5.55 3.65
C GLU A 306 -4.37 6.70 2.68
N MET A 307 -4.55 6.39 1.39
CA MET A 307 -4.88 7.40 0.38
C MET A 307 -6.23 8.06 0.65
N ALA A 308 -7.24 7.25 0.99
CA ALA A 308 -8.58 7.73 1.31
C ALA A 308 -8.61 8.43 2.66
N TYR A 309 -7.88 7.93 3.67
CA TYR A 309 -7.78 8.55 4.98
C TYR A 309 -7.30 9.99 4.89
N ARG A 310 -6.21 10.23 4.14
CA ARG A 310 -5.62 11.57 4.02
C ARG A 310 -6.68 12.58 3.55
N ASP A 311 -7.40 12.24 2.49
CA ASP A 311 -8.37 13.17 1.91
C ASP A 311 -9.66 13.21 2.75
N LEU A 312 -10.25 12.07 3.10
CA LEU A 312 -11.56 11.97 3.76
C LEU A 312 -11.55 12.36 5.24
N ILE A 313 -10.54 11.92 5.98
CA ILE A 313 -10.51 11.99 7.45
C ILE A 313 -9.59 13.10 7.93
N ALA A 314 -8.36 13.18 7.41
CA ALA A 314 -7.39 14.19 7.83
C ALA A 314 -7.75 15.57 7.27
N ASN A 315 -8.08 15.63 5.97
CA ASN A 315 -8.34 16.90 5.26
C ASN A 315 -9.84 17.25 5.14
N ASP A 316 -10.73 16.44 5.70
CA ASP A 316 -12.19 16.60 5.62
C ASP A 316 -12.70 16.89 4.19
N ARG A 317 -12.11 16.21 3.20
CA ARG A 317 -12.45 16.35 1.77
C ARG A 317 -13.17 15.12 1.27
N GLU A 318 -14.31 15.34 0.63
CA GLU A 318 -15.07 14.25 0.03
C GLU A 318 -14.27 13.57 -1.09
N VAL A 319 -14.39 12.24 -1.16
CA VAL A 319 -13.65 11.39 -2.10
C VAL A 319 -14.55 10.33 -2.69
N GLN A 320 -14.33 10.05 -3.97
CA GLN A 320 -14.90 8.89 -4.64
C GLN A 320 -13.94 7.71 -4.51
N MET A 321 -14.41 6.61 -3.89
CA MET A 321 -13.56 5.43 -3.64
C MET A 321 -13.08 4.77 -4.93
N SER A 322 -13.84 4.85 -6.02
CA SER A 322 -13.40 4.42 -7.34
C SER A 322 -12.20 5.21 -7.86
N THR A 323 -12.14 6.51 -7.55
CA THR A 323 -11.00 7.36 -7.94
C THR A 323 -9.76 7.03 -7.11
N ILE A 324 -9.91 6.75 -5.80
CA ILE A 324 -8.81 6.24 -4.97
C ILE A 324 -8.27 4.92 -5.54
N PHE A 325 -9.17 4.01 -5.88
CA PHE A 325 -8.82 2.72 -6.48
C PHE A 325 -8.08 2.87 -7.81
N GLN A 326 -8.60 3.67 -8.75
CA GLN A 326 -7.99 3.90 -10.07
C GLN A 326 -6.61 4.52 -9.92
N ARG A 327 -6.48 5.59 -9.09
CA ARG A 327 -5.19 6.23 -8.78
C ARG A 327 -4.19 5.28 -8.14
N LEU A 328 -4.64 4.31 -7.34
CA LEU A 328 -3.76 3.29 -6.80
C LEU A 328 -3.33 2.31 -7.89
N ARG A 329 -4.25 1.82 -8.73
CA ARG A 329 -3.92 0.89 -9.83
C ARG A 329 -3.05 1.51 -10.93
N ASP A 330 -3.08 2.83 -11.09
CA ASP A 330 -2.15 3.58 -11.95
C ASP A 330 -0.71 3.60 -11.39
N GLN A 331 -0.53 3.28 -10.10
CA GLN A 331 0.78 3.26 -9.44
C GLN A 331 1.24 1.85 -9.05
N ARG A 332 0.33 0.93 -8.76
CA ARG A 332 0.59 -0.49 -8.45
C ARG A 332 -0.44 -1.34 -9.18
N ALA A 333 -0.02 -2.00 -10.26
CA ALA A 333 -0.89 -2.84 -11.06
C ALA A 333 -1.58 -3.90 -10.19
N HIS A 334 -2.83 -4.26 -10.54
CA HIS A 334 -3.62 -5.29 -9.86
C HIS A 334 -3.91 -5.06 -8.36
N ALA A 335 -3.60 -3.87 -7.82
CA ALA A 335 -3.90 -3.52 -6.44
C ALA A 335 -5.39 -3.74 -6.10
N ILE A 336 -5.65 -4.30 -4.91
CA ILE A 336 -6.96 -4.79 -4.45
C ILE A 336 -7.50 -5.88 -5.39
N GLN A 337 -7.45 -7.12 -4.93
CA GLN A 337 -7.71 -8.30 -5.76
C GLN A 337 -9.16 -8.79 -5.68
N THR A 338 -9.85 -8.55 -4.56
CA THR A 338 -11.21 -9.05 -4.35
C THR A 338 -12.19 -7.94 -4.01
N ASP A 339 -13.46 -8.21 -4.27
CA ASP A 339 -14.58 -7.36 -3.87
C ASP A 339 -14.67 -7.21 -2.35
N LEU A 340 -14.33 -8.24 -1.59
CA LEU A 340 -14.27 -8.20 -0.12
C LEU A 340 -13.16 -7.27 0.37
N GLN A 341 -11.98 -7.27 -0.27
CA GLN A 341 -10.91 -6.32 0.04
C GLN A 341 -11.32 -4.87 -0.26
N TYR A 342 -11.99 -4.65 -1.40
CA TYR A 342 -12.54 -3.34 -1.74
C TYR A 342 -13.66 -2.90 -0.77
N LEU A 343 -14.49 -3.83 -0.30
CA LEU A 343 -15.47 -3.57 0.74
C LEU A 343 -14.79 -3.22 2.07
N PHE A 344 -13.71 -3.93 2.43
CA PHE A 344 -12.98 -3.68 3.66
C PHE A 344 -12.35 -2.29 3.70
N LEU A 345 -11.90 -1.73 2.57
CA LEU A 345 -11.49 -0.32 2.48
C LEU A 345 -12.56 0.62 3.07
N HIS A 346 -13.83 0.41 2.72
CA HIS A 346 -14.95 1.20 3.25
C HIS A 346 -15.17 0.92 4.74
N ARG A 347 -15.21 -0.35 5.14
CA ARG A 347 -15.41 -0.76 6.54
C ARG A 347 -14.32 -0.19 7.47
N ALA A 348 -13.06 -0.15 7.01
CA ALA A 348 -11.93 0.39 7.74
C ALA A 348 -12.05 1.91 7.91
N LEU A 349 -12.42 2.63 6.83
CA LEU A 349 -12.63 4.08 6.90
C LEU A 349 -13.80 4.46 7.81
N ILE A 350 -14.88 3.65 7.84
CA ILE A 350 -15.97 3.82 8.80
C ILE A 350 -15.45 3.67 10.24
N ASP A 351 -14.65 2.64 10.51
CA ASP A 351 -14.06 2.42 11.85
C ASP A 351 -13.19 3.59 12.29
N ILE A 352 -12.35 4.09 11.39
CA ILE A 352 -11.47 5.22 11.64
C ILE A 352 -12.27 6.52 11.80
N ALA A 353 -13.30 6.75 10.98
CA ALA A 353 -14.14 7.93 11.08
C ALA A 353 -14.90 7.98 12.42
N LEU A 354 -15.39 6.83 12.91
CA LEU A 354 -15.99 6.70 14.23
C LEU A 354 -14.96 7.03 15.34
N GLU A 355 -13.76 6.43 15.30
CA GLU A 355 -12.70 6.70 16.27
C GLU A 355 -12.34 8.19 16.32
N LYS A 356 -12.26 8.85 15.15
CA LYS A 356 -11.89 10.26 15.04
C LYS A 356 -13.04 11.24 15.30
N GLY A 357 -14.23 10.75 15.66
CA GLY A 357 -15.42 11.60 15.84
C GLY A 357 -15.86 12.32 14.55
N ARG A 358 -15.45 11.80 13.39
CA ARG A 358 -15.84 12.32 12.06
C ARG A 358 -17.12 11.68 11.56
N LEU A 359 -17.53 10.56 12.14
CA LEU A 359 -18.80 9.88 11.87
C LEU A 359 -19.42 9.50 13.21
N ASN A 360 -20.75 9.54 13.29
CA ASN A 360 -21.49 9.23 14.51
C ASN A 360 -22.36 8.00 14.27
N ARG A 361 -22.56 7.19 15.31
CA ARG A 361 -23.57 6.11 15.32
C ARG A 361 -24.94 6.76 15.54
N VAL A 362 -25.58 7.22 14.47
CA VAL A 362 -26.94 7.77 14.58
C VAL A 362 -27.95 6.66 14.30
N ASP A 363 -28.87 6.44 15.23
CA ASP A 363 -29.93 5.42 15.22
C ASP A 363 -31.05 5.73 14.21
N LYS A 364 -30.75 5.65 12.92
CA LYS A 364 -31.79 5.48 11.89
C LYS A 364 -31.60 4.11 11.25
N ALA A 365 -32.71 3.45 10.89
CA ALA A 365 -32.65 2.22 10.10
C ALA A 365 -31.79 2.46 8.84
N GLY A 366 -30.72 1.67 8.68
CA GLY A 366 -29.69 1.88 7.64
C GLY A 366 -28.48 2.74 8.05
N GLY A 367 -28.33 3.06 9.34
CA GLY A 367 -27.18 3.77 9.90
C GLY A 367 -25.89 2.94 9.97
N VAL A 368 -24.88 3.48 10.66
CA VAL A 368 -23.54 2.87 10.77
C VAL A 368 -23.58 1.45 11.33
N ASP A 369 -24.36 1.23 12.39
CA ASP A 369 -24.44 -0.08 13.03
C ASP A 369 -25.13 -1.13 12.14
N ALA A 370 -26.13 -0.73 11.35
CA ALA A 370 -26.76 -1.62 10.38
C ALA A 370 -25.76 -2.04 9.28
N PHE A 371 -24.96 -1.10 8.76
CA PHE A 371 -23.90 -1.41 7.80
C PHE A 371 -22.85 -2.35 8.39
N ILE A 372 -22.39 -2.10 9.62
CA ILE A 372 -21.40 -2.94 10.30
C ILE A 372 -21.94 -4.36 10.50
N LYS A 373 -23.20 -4.49 10.94
CA LYS A 373 -23.86 -5.79 11.11
C LYS A 373 -23.97 -6.55 9.78
N GLU A 374 -24.45 -5.89 8.72
CA GLU A 374 -24.54 -6.50 7.38
C GLU A 374 -23.16 -6.95 6.86
N TYR A 375 -22.13 -6.16 7.11
CA TYR A 375 -20.74 -6.50 6.78
C TYR A 375 -20.28 -7.77 7.52
N GLU A 376 -20.48 -7.82 8.83
CA GLU A 376 -20.06 -8.96 9.66
C GLU A 376 -20.77 -10.25 9.26
N GLU A 377 -22.08 -10.20 9.01
CA GLU A 377 -22.88 -11.32 8.52
C GLU A 377 -22.39 -11.80 7.14
N LEU A 378 -22.10 -10.86 6.23
CA LEU A 378 -21.56 -11.19 4.91
C LEU A 378 -20.19 -11.89 5.01
N ILE A 379 -19.26 -11.36 5.81
CA ILE A 379 -17.92 -11.93 5.96
C ILE A 379 -18.00 -13.31 6.60
N LYS A 380 -18.83 -13.47 7.64
CA LYS A 380 -19.07 -14.78 8.26
C LYS A 380 -19.56 -15.80 7.24
N ARG A 381 -20.61 -15.47 6.49
CA ARG A 381 -21.18 -16.33 5.44
C ARG A 381 -20.13 -16.69 4.37
N LYS A 382 -19.34 -15.72 3.89
CA LYS A 382 -18.31 -15.95 2.86
C LYS A 382 -17.18 -16.87 3.35
N ARG A 383 -16.81 -16.80 4.63
CA ARG A 383 -15.83 -17.70 5.24
C ARG A 383 -16.38 -19.12 5.40
N GLU A 384 -17.66 -19.26 5.76
CA GLU A 384 -18.34 -20.56 5.84
C GLU A 384 -18.43 -21.24 4.47
N GLU A 385 -18.86 -20.52 3.43
CA GLU A 385 -18.91 -20.99 2.04
C GLU A 385 -17.52 -21.51 1.58
N ARG A 386 -16.45 -20.79 1.90
CA ARG A 386 -15.07 -21.19 1.54
C ARG A 386 -14.66 -22.48 2.24
N LYS A 387 -14.88 -22.58 3.55
CA LYS A 387 -14.57 -23.80 4.32
C LYS A 387 -15.33 -25.02 3.79
N GLU A 388 -16.57 -24.83 3.35
CA GLU A 388 -17.36 -25.91 2.75
C GLU A 388 -16.78 -26.37 1.40
N LEU A 389 -16.39 -25.42 0.55
CA LEU A 389 -15.72 -25.71 -0.74
C LEU A 389 -14.40 -26.46 -0.54
N GLU A 390 -13.59 -26.06 0.43
CA GLU A 390 -12.34 -26.74 0.78
C GLU A 390 -12.57 -28.17 1.27
N ARG A 391 -13.58 -28.38 2.13
CA ARG A 391 -13.98 -29.73 2.58
C ARG A 391 -14.43 -30.60 1.42
N LYS A 392 -15.22 -30.04 0.49
CA LYS A 392 -15.66 -30.74 -0.73
C LYS A 392 -14.46 -31.14 -1.61
N HIS A 393 -13.48 -30.25 -1.76
CA HIS A 393 -12.28 -30.54 -2.55
C HIS A 393 -11.40 -31.62 -1.89
N LYS A 394 -11.19 -31.57 -0.56
CA LYS A 394 -10.46 -32.60 0.17
C LYS A 394 -11.12 -33.98 0.08
N ARG A 395 -12.45 -34.04 0.18
CA ARG A 395 -13.22 -35.30 0.03
C ARG A 395 -13.11 -35.91 -1.37
N ARG A 396 -12.96 -35.09 -2.42
CA ARG A 396 -12.75 -35.57 -3.79
C ARG A 396 -11.34 -36.13 -3.97
N ARG A 397 -10.31 -35.43 -3.47
CA ARG A 397 -8.91 -35.86 -3.58
C ARG A 397 -8.52 -37.08 -2.72
N GLY A 398 -9.30 -37.40 -1.69
CA GLY A 398 -9.08 -38.60 -0.86
C GLY A 398 -9.83 -39.84 -1.33
N ARG A 399 -10.49 -39.79 -2.49
CA ARG A 399 -11.16 -40.92 -3.14
C ARG A 399 -10.44 -41.41 -4.40
N ASP A 400 -9.43 -40.68 -4.85
CA ASP A 400 -8.45 -41.06 -5.86
C ASP A 400 -7.17 -41.48 -5.14
#